data_AF-M8D6U1-F1
#
_entry.id   AF-M8D6U1-F1
#
_cell.length_a   1.000
_cell.length_b   1.000
_cell.length_c   1.000
_cell.angle_alpha   90.00
_cell.angle_beta   90.00
_cell.angle_gamma   90.00
#
_symmetry.space_group_name_H-M   'P 1'
#
loop_
_entity.id
_entity.type
_entity.pdbx_description
1 polymer ?
#
loop_
_entity_poly.entity_id
_entity_poly.type
_entity_poly.pdbx_seq_one_letter_code
_entity_poly.pdbx_strand_id
1 'polypeptide(L)'
;MSSRRSSRGAISDEEVNELMSKLQSLLPNSRRRGSSQASTTKLLKETCSYIKSLHGEVDDLSDRLSDLMSTMDHNSAEAEIIRGILRS
;
A
#
# COMPACT_ATOMS: atom_id res chain seq x y z
N MET A 1 6.72 17.38 -45.87
CA MET A 1 7.31 16.07 -45.51
C MET A 1 7.86 16.17 -44.10
N SER A 2 7.50 15.20 -43.24
CA SER A 2 8.18 14.73 -42.02
C SER A 2 8.68 15.75 -40.98
N SER A 3 8.37 15.69 -39.69
CA SER A 3 8.07 14.52 -38.86
C SER A 3 7.38 14.96 -37.57
N ARG A 4 6.09 14.63 -37.41
CA ARG A 4 5.48 14.52 -36.08
C ARG A 4 5.98 13.22 -35.46
N ARG A 5 7.19 13.23 -34.90
CA ARG A 5 7.61 12.17 -33.97
C ARG A 5 6.93 12.46 -32.65
N SER A 6 5.73 11.93 -32.49
CA SER A 6 5.10 11.75 -31.19
C SER A 6 6.10 11.06 -30.26
N SER A 7 6.70 11.80 -29.33
CA SER A 7 7.55 11.30 -28.23
C SER A 7 6.72 10.55 -27.18
N ARG A 8 5.83 9.67 -27.65
CA ARG A 8 4.78 9.01 -26.86
C ARG A 8 5.32 7.78 -26.12
N GLY A 9 6.53 7.83 -25.58
CA GLY A 9 7.13 6.65 -24.96
C GLY A 9 8.40 6.84 -24.13
N ALA A 10 8.84 8.07 -23.86
CA ALA A 10 9.92 8.30 -22.90
C ALA A 10 9.29 8.82 -21.62
N ILE A 11 9.35 8.02 -20.55
CA ILE A 11 9.01 8.47 -19.19
C ILE A 11 9.94 9.65 -18.88
N SER A 12 9.38 10.79 -18.46
CA SER A 12 10.18 11.97 -18.13
C SER A 12 10.75 11.87 -16.71
N ASP A 13 11.86 12.56 -16.46
CA ASP A 13 12.46 12.62 -15.12
C ASP A 13 11.50 13.27 -14.11
N GLU A 14 10.63 14.18 -14.55
CA GLU A 14 9.56 14.75 -13.73
C GLU A 14 8.55 13.69 -13.29
N GLU A 15 8.11 12.82 -14.21
CA GLU A 15 7.19 11.72 -13.88
C GLU A 15 7.81 10.74 -12.86
N VAL A 16 9.12 10.46 -13.01
CA VAL A 16 9.88 9.64 -12.05
C VAL A 16 9.97 10.32 -10.68
N ASN A 17 10.27 11.61 -10.63
CA ASN A 17 10.37 12.37 -9.39
C ASN A 17 9.02 12.52 -8.66
N GLU A 18 7.93 12.72 -9.41
CA GLU A 18 6.59 12.75 -8.86
C GLU A 18 6.21 11.40 -8.24
N LEU A 19 6.50 10.29 -8.94
CA LEU A 19 6.28 8.95 -8.41
C LEU A 19 7.09 8.70 -7.14
N MET A 20 8.37 9.09 -7.12
CA MET A 20 9.21 8.97 -5.93
C MET A 20 8.64 9.76 -4.74
N SER A 21 8.16 10.98 -4.99
CA SER A 21 7.56 11.83 -3.95
C SER A 21 6.29 11.20 -3.36
N LYS A 22 5.45 10.60 -4.23
CA LYS A 22 4.25 9.84 -3.79
C LYS A 22 4.64 8.62 -2.97
N LEU A 23 5.58 7.81 -3.44
CA LEU A 23 6.06 6.63 -2.71
C LEU A 23 6.63 6.99 -1.34
N GLN A 24 7.42 8.06 -1.25
CA GLN A 24 7.92 8.58 0.01
C GLN A 24 6.77 8.96 0.96
N SER A 25 5.76 9.69 0.49
CA SER A 25 4.63 10.12 1.32
C SER A 25 3.83 8.96 1.94
N LEU A 26 3.82 7.80 1.27
CA LEU A 26 3.10 6.60 1.72
C LEU A 26 3.92 5.73 2.67
N LEU A 27 5.24 5.94 2.77
CA LEU A 27 6.09 5.11 3.61
C LEU A 27 6.12 5.61 5.06
N PRO A 28 5.95 4.72 6.06
CA PRO A 28 5.90 5.10 7.47
C PRO A 28 7.21 5.73 7.96
N ASN A 29 8.33 5.39 7.34
CA ASN A 29 9.67 5.88 7.71
C ASN A 29 10.10 7.18 7.01
N SER A 30 9.36 7.63 5.98
CA SER A 30 9.73 8.84 5.23
C SER A 30 9.60 10.11 6.06
N ARG A 31 8.76 10.10 7.11
CA ARG A 31 8.56 11.25 8.00
C ARG A 31 9.62 11.36 9.10
N ARG A 32 10.34 10.28 9.42
CA ARG A 32 11.38 10.26 10.48
C ARG A 32 12.79 10.53 9.97
N ARG A 33 13.08 10.23 8.71
CA ARG A 33 14.38 10.48 8.09
C ARG A 33 14.32 11.82 7.36
N GLY A 34 14.70 12.90 8.05
CA GLY A 34 14.87 14.21 7.43
C GLY A 34 15.71 14.09 6.17
N SER A 35 15.11 14.45 5.03
CA SER A 35 15.67 14.86 3.73
C SER A 35 16.91 14.14 3.15
N SER A 36 17.34 13.00 3.68
CA SER A 36 18.40 12.22 3.05
C SER A 36 17.80 11.56 1.81
N GLN A 37 18.16 12.10 0.64
CA GLN A 37 17.81 11.59 -0.68
C GLN A 37 18.16 10.10 -0.77
N ALA A 38 17.21 9.25 -0.39
CA ALA A 38 17.36 7.81 -0.53
C ALA A 38 17.44 7.52 -2.03
N SER A 39 18.42 6.72 -2.45
CA SER A 39 18.52 6.31 -3.85
C SER A 39 17.19 5.69 -4.28
N THR A 40 16.79 5.88 -5.53
CA THR A 40 15.55 5.31 -6.09
C THR A 40 15.44 3.82 -5.79
N THR A 41 16.54 3.07 -5.89
CA THR A 41 16.60 1.65 -5.56
C THR A 41 16.27 1.36 -4.09
N LYS A 42 16.75 2.19 -3.16
CA LYS A 42 16.45 2.03 -1.73
C LYS A 42 14.98 2.35 -1.46
N LEU A 43 14.45 3.43 -2.03
CA LEU A 43 13.05 3.80 -1.89
C LEU A 43 12.14 2.68 -2.40
N LEU A 44 12.39 2.16 -3.61
CA LEU A 44 11.63 1.05 -4.17
C LEU A 44 11.70 -0.21 -3.31
N LYS A 45 12.88 -0.54 -2.75
CA LYS A 45 13.02 -1.66 -1.81
C LYS A 45 12.18 -1.45 -0.54
N GLU A 46 12.22 -0.25 0.04
CA GLU A 46 11.40 0.09 1.21
C GLU A 46 9.90 -0.01 0.90
N THR A 47 9.48 0.47 -0.29
CA THR A 47 8.11 0.29 -0.79
C THR A 47 7.73 -1.18 -0.92
N CYS A 48 8.55 -2.00 -1.58
CA CYS A 48 8.25 -3.43 -1.73
C CYS A 48 8.19 -4.15 -0.37
N SER A 49 9.08 -3.82 0.56
CA SER A 49 9.05 -4.37 1.91
C SER A 49 7.80 -3.96 2.68
N TYR A 50 7.36 -2.69 2.54
CA TYR A 50 6.15 -2.21 3.19
C TYR A 50 4.89 -2.84 2.61
N ILE A 51 4.81 -3.01 1.29
CA ILE A 51 3.71 -3.77 0.66
C ILE A 51 3.64 -5.19 1.21
N LYS A 52 4.79 -5.85 1.35
CA LYS A 52 4.85 -7.21 1.93
C LYS A 52 4.40 -7.24 3.39
N SER A 53 4.78 -6.24 4.20
CA SER A 53 4.33 -6.19 5.60
C SER A 53 2.83 -5.93 5.69
N LEU A 54 2.29 -5.03 4.86
CA LEU A 54 0.85 -4.78 4.79
C LEU A 54 0.06 -6.03 4.40
N HIS A 55 0.55 -6.81 3.43
CA HIS A 55 -0.08 -8.10 3.10
C HIS A 55 -0.07 -9.05 4.31
N GLY A 56 1.07 -9.18 5.00
CA GLY A 56 1.14 -9.99 6.22
C GLY A 56 0.19 -9.52 7.32
N GLU A 57 0.10 -8.20 7.56
CA GLU A 57 -0.82 -7.62 8.54
C GLU A 57 -2.29 -7.89 8.18
N VAL A 58 -2.64 -7.84 6.90
CA VAL A 58 -3.99 -8.17 6.41
C VAL A 58 -4.28 -9.65 6.57
N ASP A 59 -3.34 -10.53 6.23
CA ASP A 59 -3.49 -11.98 6.38
C ASP A 59 -3.65 -12.35 7.87
N ASP A 60 -2.76 -11.85 8.74
CA ASP A 60 -2.81 -12.07 10.19
C ASP A 60 -4.12 -11.55 10.81
N LEU A 61 -4.60 -10.38 10.37
CA LEU A 61 -5.87 -9.83 10.84
C LEU A 61 -7.06 -10.66 10.36
N SER A 62 -7.00 -11.17 9.13
CA SER A 62 -8.04 -12.02 8.54
C SER A 62 -8.14 -13.36 9.27
N ASP A 63 -7.00 -13.96 9.62
CA ASP A 63 -6.95 -15.20 10.40
C ASP A 63 -7.50 -14.99 11.81
N ARG A 64 -7.05 -13.95 12.51
CA ARG A 64 -7.55 -13.61 13.86
C ARG A 64 -9.05 -13.32 13.87
N LEU A 65 -9.56 -12.66 12.83
CA LEU A 65 -10.99 -12.40 12.69
C LEU A 65 -11.77 -13.69 12.45
N SER A 66 -11.25 -14.57 11.58
CA SER A 66 -11.85 -15.88 11.30
C SER A 66 -11.93 -16.74 12.56
N ASP A 67 -10.85 -16.79 13.35
CA ASP A 67 -10.81 -17.47 14.64
C ASP A 67 -11.85 -16.89 15.60
N LEU A 68 -11.88 -15.55 15.75
CA LEU A 68 -12.85 -14.87 16.61
C LEU A 68 -14.29 -15.22 16.20
N MET A 69 -14.61 -15.16 14.91
CA MET A 69 -15.93 -15.50 14.38
C MET A 69 -16.29 -16.98 14.60
N SER A 70 -15.30 -17.89 14.52
CA SER A 70 -15.52 -19.32 14.76
C SER A 70 -15.92 -19.63 16.21
N THR A 71 -15.42 -18.84 17.17
CA THR A 71 -15.72 -19.00 18.60
C THR A 71 -16.98 -18.26 19.05
N MET A 72 -17.48 -17.33 18.23
CA MET A 72 -18.63 -16.49 18.53
C MET A 72 -19.95 -17.20 18.23
N ASP A 73 -20.97 -16.99 19.07
CA ASP A 73 -22.33 -17.42 18.74
C ASP A 73 -22.82 -16.65 17.51
N HIS A 74 -23.10 -17.40 16.44
CA HIS A 74 -23.47 -16.85 15.14
C HIS A 74 -24.83 -16.13 15.15
N ASN A 75 -25.62 -16.29 16.21
CA ASN A 75 -26.91 -15.63 16.40
C ASN A 75 -26.84 -14.43 17.36
N SER A 76 -25.65 -14.06 17.85
CA SER A 76 -25.49 -12.95 18.79
C SER A 76 -25.57 -11.59 18.08
N ALA A 77 -25.92 -10.54 18.83
CA ALA A 77 -25.98 -9.18 18.31
C ALA A 77 -24.60 -8.68 17.85
N GLU A 78 -23.53 -9.13 18.52
CA GLU A 78 -22.14 -8.83 18.18
C GLU A 78 -21.75 -9.45 16.83
N ALA A 79 -22.20 -10.67 16.54
CA ALA A 79 -21.96 -11.33 15.25
C ALA A 79 -22.63 -10.58 14.10
N GLU A 80 -23.84 -10.07 14.30
CA GLU A 80 -24.55 -9.26 13.29
C GLU A 80 -23.86 -7.91 13.02
N ILE A 81 -23.31 -7.26 14.06
CA ILE A 81 -22.52 -6.03 13.88
C ILE A 81 -21.29 -6.29 13.01
N ILE A 82 -20.52 -7.36 13.31
CA ILE A 82 -19.32 -7.71 12.54
C ILE A 82 -19.68 -8.03 11.08
N ARG A 83 -20.74 -8.80 10.83
CA ARG A 83 -21.22 -9.07 9.47
C ARG A 83 -21.66 -7.82 8.72
N GLY A 84 -22.26 -6.86 9.43
CA GLY A 84 -22.62 -5.55 8.89
C GLY A 84 -21.39 -4.79 8.40
N ILE A 85 -20.30 -4.78 9.18
CA ILE A 85 -19.03 -4.13 8.82
C ILE A 85 -18.35 -4.85 7.63
N LEU A 86 -18.45 -6.18 7.54
CA LEU A 86 -17.84 -6.96 6.46
C LEU A 86 -18.60 -6.89 5.12
N ARG A 87 -19.86 -6.45 5.13
CA ARG A 87 -20.70 -6.33 3.91
C ARG A 87 -20.61 -4.97 3.22
N SER A 88 -20.02 -3.95 3.86
CA SER A 88 -19.87 -2.59 3.33
C SER A 88 -18.59 -2.44 2.52
#